data_AF-A0A4V1K1Y7-F1
#
_entry.id   AF-A0A4V1K1Y7-F1
#
_cell.length_a   1.000
_cell.length_b   1.000
_cell.length_c   1.000
_cell.angle_alpha   90.00
_cell.angle_beta   90.00
_cell.angle_gamma   90.00
#
_symmetry.space_group_name_H-M   'P 1'
#
loop_
_entity.id
_entity.type
_entity.pdbx_description
1 polymer ?
#
loop_
_entity_poly.entity_id
_entity_poly.type
_entity_poly.pdbx_seq_one_letter_code
_entity_poly.pdbx_strand_id
1 'polypeptide(L)'
;MFKLRNLAAKVLSTLLVSIMVVGVMGIESPAASKTLKIMPVGDSCTAGMGDGEMGSYRTDLYRLLTDAGLSIDFVGSQRGGPSHLPDKDNEGHSGWTIPQIASNINNWLNTYDPDVVFLWIGGNDMFVSGGNPNPTGLSNLIDQIFTVKPNITLFVSDYYPWPEMVKQYNALIPGIVQQKANEGKKVYFVKLSDIQFNRNTDISGDGLHLSTTGYTKIANLWYKYTIDVLKSLAGNVQPTPTPTSIPTPSNPPQGKKGDINSDGKVNSTDYSLLKRYVLKIVNENSINVANADMNDDGKINSTDCSVLKRVLLKIM
;
A
#
# COMPACT_ATOMS: atom_id res chain seq x y z
N MET A 1 -57.62 -62.98 -49.21
CA MET A 1 -56.90 -63.00 -50.50
C MET A 1 -55.62 -62.19 -50.35
N PHE A 2 -54.46 -62.81 -50.65
CA PHE A 2 -53.13 -62.22 -50.95
C PHE A 2 -52.47 -61.31 -49.88
N LYS A 3 -51.17 -61.40 -49.55
CA LYS A 3 -50.10 -62.39 -49.77
C LYS A 3 -48.93 -61.99 -48.85
N LEU A 4 -48.17 -63.00 -48.43
CA LEU A 4 -46.91 -62.92 -47.70
C LEU A 4 -45.72 -62.46 -48.58
N ARG A 5 -44.67 -61.93 -47.93
CA ARG A 5 -43.20 -62.02 -48.21
C ARG A 5 -42.48 -61.02 -49.14
N ASN A 6 -41.46 -60.34 -48.57
CA ASN A 6 -40.01 -60.38 -48.92
C ASN A 6 -39.30 -59.31 -48.05
N LEU A 7 -38.45 -59.60 -47.07
CA LEU A 7 -37.10 -60.20 -47.03
C LEU A 7 -36.01 -59.47 -47.85
N ALA A 8 -35.06 -58.90 -47.08
CA ALA A 8 -33.64 -58.65 -47.35
C ALA A 8 -33.19 -57.45 -48.20
N ALA A 9 -32.58 -56.46 -47.53
CA ALA A 9 -31.21 -56.03 -47.83
C ALA A 9 -30.60 -55.31 -46.60
N LYS A 10 -29.63 -55.97 -45.96
CA LYS A 10 -28.68 -55.35 -45.02
C LYS A 10 -27.74 -54.45 -45.82
N VAL A 11 -27.61 -53.18 -45.46
CA VAL A 11 -26.32 -52.47 -45.53
C VAL A 11 -26.12 -51.72 -44.23
N LEU A 12 -25.07 -52.16 -43.55
CA LEU A 12 -24.48 -51.62 -42.35
C LEU A 12 -23.98 -50.20 -42.63
N SER A 13 -24.47 -49.20 -41.87
CA SER A 13 -23.76 -47.93 -41.71
C SER A 13 -23.87 -47.51 -40.25
N THR A 14 -22.87 -47.93 -39.49
CA THR A 14 -22.41 -47.27 -38.26
C THR A 14 -22.08 -45.81 -38.57
N LEU A 15 -22.71 -44.85 -37.89
CA LEU A 15 -22.06 -43.57 -37.58
C LEU A 15 -22.74 -42.84 -36.40
N LEU A 16 -22.04 -42.92 -35.25
CA LEU A 16 -21.87 -41.91 -34.20
C LEU A 16 -23.13 -41.16 -33.70
N VAL A 17 -23.65 -41.62 -32.56
CA VAL A 17 -24.35 -40.76 -31.60
C VAL A 17 -23.27 -39.87 -30.95
N SER A 18 -23.06 -38.68 -31.49
CA SER A 18 -22.29 -37.64 -30.80
C SER A 18 -23.16 -37.07 -29.68
N ILE A 19 -22.98 -37.58 -28.47
CA ILE A 19 -23.45 -36.91 -27.26
C ILE A 19 -22.65 -35.62 -27.14
N MET A 20 -23.24 -34.50 -27.57
CA MET A 20 -22.74 -33.18 -27.15
C MET A 20 -23.03 -33.04 -25.67
N VAL A 21 -22.07 -33.43 -24.83
CA VAL A 21 -21.94 -32.83 -23.50
C VAL A 21 -21.45 -31.42 -23.77
N VAL A 22 -22.40 -30.50 -24.00
CA VAL A 22 -22.10 -29.07 -23.84
C VAL A 22 -21.88 -28.91 -22.35
N GLY A 23 -20.62 -29.01 -21.94
CA GLY A 23 -20.20 -28.55 -20.63
C GLY A 23 -20.64 -27.11 -20.53
N VAL A 24 -21.64 -26.86 -19.68
CA VAL A 24 -21.94 -25.52 -19.20
C VAL A 24 -20.69 -25.13 -18.41
N MET A 25 -19.71 -24.52 -19.09
CA MET A 25 -18.74 -23.70 -18.41
C MET A 25 -19.58 -22.62 -17.74
N GLY A 26 -19.86 -22.81 -16.45
CA GLY A 26 -20.36 -21.74 -15.62
C GLY A 26 -19.38 -20.60 -15.82
N ILE A 27 -19.82 -19.57 -16.53
CA ILE A 27 -19.22 -18.26 -16.43
C ILE A 27 -19.49 -17.91 -14.97
N GLU A 28 -18.52 -18.19 -14.10
CA GLU A 28 -18.55 -17.68 -12.74
C GLU A 28 -18.68 -16.17 -12.90
N SER A 29 -19.88 -15.66 -12.57
CA SER A 29 -20.09 -14.23 -12.47
C SER A 29 -18.98 -13.70 -11.56
N PRO A 30 -18.26 -12.63 -11.93
CA PRO A 30 -17.24 -12.08 -11.05
C PRO A 30 -17.87 -11.89 -9.68
N ALA A 31 -17.29 -12.51 -8.65
CA ALA A 31 -17.76 -12.32 -7.28
C ALA A 31 -17.83 -10.81 -7.05
N ALA A 32 -19.01 -10.31 -6.67
CA ALA A 32 -19.19 -8.87 -6.45
C ALA A 32 -18.14 -8.41 -5.44
N SER A 33 -17.31 -7.44 -5.83
CA SER A 33 -16.25 -6.90 -4.98
C SER A 33 -16.85 -6.43 -3.65
N LYS A 34 -16.32 -6.94 -2.53
CA LYS A 34 -16.79 -6.58 -1.19
C LYS A 34 -16.55 -5.08 -0.98
N THR A 35 -17.57 -4.37 -0.51
CA THR A 35 -17.37 -2.99 -0.02
C THR A 35 -16.58 -3.03 1.29
N LEU A 36 -15.45 -2.33 1.32
CA LEU A 36 -14.58 -2.27 2.50
C LEU A 36 -14.98 -1.09 3.37
N LYS A 37 -15.33 -1.38 4.63
CA LYS A 37 -15.51 -0.36 5.66
C LYS A 37 -14.16 0.04 6.22
N ILE A 38 -13.73 1.27 5.95
CA ILE A 38 -12.46 1.81 6.43
C ILE A 38 -12.75 2.90 7.45
N MET A 39 -12.17 2.81 8.65
CA MET A 39 -12.26 3.85 9.67
C MET A 39 -10.95 4.64 9.74
N PRO A 40 -10.91 5.89 9.22
CA PRO A 40 -9.79 6.80 9.40
C PRO A 40 -9.77 7.33 10.84
N VAL A 41 -8.87 6.84 11.68
CA VAL A 41 -8.73 7.24 13.09
C VAL A 41 -7.49 8.11 13.24
N GLY A 42 -7.64 9.28 13.85
CA GLY A 42 -6.47 10.09 14.15
C GLY A 42 -6.78 11.43 14.77
N ASP A 43 -5.82 12.34 14.66
CA ASP A 43 -5.93 13.70 15.16
C ASP A 43 -6.37 14.72 14.08
N SER A 44 -5.92 15.97 14.19
CA SER A 44 -6.18 17.04 13.22
C SER A 44 -5.64 16.71 11.84
N CYS A 45 -4.60 15.88 11.74
CA CYS A 45 -4.07 15.42 10.46
C CYS A 45 -5.13 14.60 9.71
N THR A 46 -5.87 13.72 10.40
CA THR A 46 -6.96 12.91 9.82
C THR A 46 -8.26 13.70 9.68
N ALA A 47 -8.55 14.60 10.62
CA ALA A 47 -9.69 15.51 10.54
C ALA A 47 -9.57 16.45 9.33
N GLY A 48 -8.35 16.86 8.97
CA GLY A 48 -8.05 17.68 7.79
C GLY A 48 -7.81 19.15 8.09
N MET A 49 -7.27 19.51 9.25
CA MET A 49 -6.86 20.91 9.48
C MET A 49 -5.83 21.36 8.43
N GLY A 50 -5.83 22.66 8.11
CA GLY A 50 -4.90 23.26 7.15
C GLY A 50 -5.42 23.37 5.71
N ASP A 51 -6.22 22.40 5.24
CA ASP A 51 -6.76 22.39 3.85
C ASP A 51 -8.02 23.25 3.66
N GLY A 52 -8.55 23.85 4.73
CA GLY A 52 -9.72 24.73 4.73
C GLY A 52 -11.08 24.03 4.58
N GLU A 53 -11.13 22.80 4.07
CA GLU A 53 -12.37 22.05 3.81
C GLU A 53 -12.50 20.77 4.66
N MET A 54 -11.52 20.48 5.52
CA MET A 54 -11.47 19.34 6.44
C MET A 54 -11.52 17.99 5.70
N GLY A 55 -10.88 17.92 4.53
CA GLY A 55 -10.86 16.74 3.66
C GLY A 55 -9.71 15.79 3.94
N SER A 56 -8.60 16.31 4.45
CA SER A 56 -7.37 15.55 4.71
C SER A 56 -6.89 14.77 3.47
N TYR A 57 -6.09 13.73 3.68
CA TYR A 57 -5.73 12.74 2.68
C TYR A 57 -6.93 11.93 2.17
N ARG A 58 -8.06 11.92 2.91
CA ARG A 58 -9.25 11.13 2.58
C ARG A 58 -9.82 11.51 1.23
N THR A 59 -9.78 12.80 0.87
CA THR A 59 -10.25 13.33 -0.42
C THR A 59 -9.59 12.61 -1.61
N ASP A 60 -8.26 12.67 -1.70
CA ASP A 60 -7.53 12.06 -2.81
C ASP A 60 -7.44 10.54 -2.67
N LEU A 61 -7.35 10.03 -1.43
CA LEU A 61 -7.28 8.59 -1.19
C LEU A 61 -8.57 7.89 -1.62
N TYR A 62 -9.74 8.46 -1.32
CA TYR A 62 -11.02 7.91 -1.77
C TYR A 62 -11.03 7.72 -3.28
N ARG A 63 -10.68 8.78 -4.02
CA ARG A 63 -10.58 8.75 -5.49
C ARG A 63 -9.58 7.69 -5.96
N LEU A 64 -8.37 7.64 -5.39
CA LEU A 64 -7.36 6.65 -5.78
C LEU A 64 -7.82 5.20 -5.55
N LEU A 65 -8.50 4.93 -4.43
CA LEU A 65 -9.02 3.59 -4.12
C LEU A 65 -10.19 3.21 -5.05
N THR A 66 -11.10 4.15 -5.34
CA THR A 66 -12.21 3.91 -6.27
C THR A 66 -11.72 3.75 -7.72
N ASP A 67 -10.74 4.55 -8.14
CA ASP A 67 -10.09 4.43 -9.47
C ASP A 67 -9.39 3.08 -9.62
N ALA A 68 -8.93 2.49 -8.50
CA ALA A 68 -8.34 1.16 -8.46
C ALA A 68 -9.37 0.01 -8.41
N GLY A 69 -10.66 0.32 -8.54
CA GLY A 69 -11.76 -0.64 -8.60
C GLY A 69 -12.25 -1.15 -7.25
N LEU A 70 -11.92 -0.47 -6.14
CA LEU A 70 -12.44 -0.82 -4.82
C LEU A 70 -13.75 -0.06 -4.52
N SER A 71 -14.71 -0.76 -3.93
CA SER A 71 -15.86 -0.13 -3.29
C SER A 71 -15.49 0.18 -1.85
N ILE A 72 -15.49 1.47 -1.48
CA ILE A 72 -15.05 1.96 -0.16
C ILE A 72 -16.22 2.66 0.53
N ASP A 73 -16.38 2.36 1.82
CA ASP A 73 -17.26 3.03 2.78
C ASP A 73 -16.36 3.55 3.90
N PHE A 74 -16.11 4.87 3.96
CA PHE A 74 -15.47 5.45 5.12
C PHE A 74 -16.47 5.50 6.26
N VAL A 75 -16.06 5.12 7.46
CA VAL A 75 -16.95 5.06 8.62
C VAL A 75 -16.38 5.81 9.81
N GLY A 76 -17.26 6.41 10.60
CA GLY A 76 -16.91 7.14 11.81
C GLY A 76 -17.99 8.15 12.21
N SER A 77 -17.83 8.76 13.37
CA SER A 77 -18.77 9.73 13.96
C SER A 77 -18.56 11.16 13.47
N GLN A 78 -17.36 11.49 13.00
CA GLN A 78 -17.04 12.79 12.46
C GLN A 78 -17.38 12.84 10.98
N ARG A 79 -17.78 14.02 10.50
CA ARG A 79 -18.06 14.25 9.08
C ARG A 79 -17.47 15.57 8.61
N GLY A 80 -16.51 15.52 7.69
CA GLY A 80 -15.80 16.70 7.17
C GLY A 80 -15.14 16.41 5.83
N GLY A 81 -15.13 17.40 4.95
CA GLY A 81 -14.49 17.30 3.64
C GLY A 81 -15.16 18.17 2.57
N PRO A 82 -14.47 18.38 1.44
CA PRO A 82 -14.98 19.18 0.34
C PRO A 82 -16.19 18.54 -0.34
N SER A 83 -16.94 19.33 -1.10
CA SER A 83 -18.15 18.85 -1.80
C SER A 83 -17.89 17.64 -2.71
N HIS A 84 -16.71 17.58 -3.33
CA HIS A 84 -16.30 16.53 -4.26
C HIS A 84 -15.76 15.26 -3.58
N LEU A 85 -15.57 15.24 -2.25
CA LEU A 85 -15.35 13.99 -1.50
C LEU A 85 -16.71 13.34 -1.24
N PRO A 86 -17.06 12.21 -1.89
CA PRO A 86 -18.41 11.63 -1.76
C PRO A 86 -18.70 11.19 -0.32
N ASP A 87 -17.73 10.53 0.30
CA ASP A 87 -17.82 10.00 1.65
C ASP A 87 -16.90 10.77 2.60
N LYS A 88 -17.50 11.44 3.58
CA LYS A 88 -16.85 12.40 4.47
C LYS A 88 -16.65 11.87 5.88
N ASP A 89 -17.07 10.64 6.14
CA ASP A 89 -17.11 10.08 7.49
C ASP A 89 -15.69 9.71 7.95
N ASN A 90 -15.39 9.92 9.22
CA ASN A 90 -14.08 9.64 9.83
C ASN A 90 -14.12 9.64 11.37
N GLU A 91 -12.99 9.30 11.98
CA GLU A 91 -12.71 9.44 13.42
C GLU A 91 -11.44 10.29 13.63
N GLY A 92 -11.35 11.42 12.92
CA GLY A 92 -10.34 12.44 13.09
C GLY A 92 -10.74 13.48 14.14
N HIS A 93 -9.96 13.59 15.22
CA HIS A 93 -10.25 14.46 16.35
C HIS A 93 -9.12 15.45 16.61
N SER A 94 -9.29 16.69 16.18
CA SER A 94 -8.23 17.72 16.28
C SER A 94 -7.77 17.92 17.72
N GLY A 95 -6.45 17.88 17.93
CA GLY A 95 -5.81 18.03 19.24
C GLY A 95 -5.82 16.78 20.13
N TRP A 96 -6.39 15.66 19.68
CA TRP A 96 -6.46 14.45 20.50
C TRP A 96 -5.16 13.66 20.52
N THR A 97 -4.91 13.07 21.68
CA THR A 97 -3.76 12.22 22.01
C THR A 97 -4.14 10.74 21.96
N ILE A 98 -3.14 9.86 22.00
CA ILE A 98 -3.34 8.40 22.07
C ILE A 98 -4.31 7.98 23.19
N PRO A 99 -4.17 8.45 24.46
CA PRO A 99 -5.09 8.08 25.53
C PRO A 99 -6.55 8.51 25.29
N GLN A 100 -6.77 9.64 24.61
CA GLN A 100 -8.12 10.12 24.30
C GLN A 100 -8.77 9.26 23.21
N ILE A 101 -8.02 8.88 22.17
CA ILE A 101 -8.47 7.88 21.19
C ILE A 101 -8.73 6.54 21.87
N ALA A 102 -7.79 6.05 22.69
CA ALA A 102 -7.93 4.79 23.43
C ALA A 102 -9.18 4.74 24.32
N SER A 103 -9.58 5.88 24.91
CA SER A 103 -10.77 5.96 25.75
C SER A 103 -12.09 5.79 24.99
N ASN A 104 -12.09 5.98 23.67
CA ASN A 104 -13.30 5.99 22.84
C ASN A 104 -13.34 4.91 21.77
N ILE A 105 -12.17 4.40 21.34
CA ILE A 105 -12.06 3.54 20.16
C ILE A 105 -12.87 2.25 20.25
N ASN A 106 -13.07 1.70 21.45
CA ASN A 106 -13.92 0.51 21.61
C ASN A 106 -15.36 0.76 21.15
N ASN A 107 -15.90 1.94 21.49
CA ASN A 107 -17.27 2.31 21.12
C ASN A 107 -17.36 2.52 19.61
N TRP A 108 -16.39 3.19 19.00
CA TRP A 108 -16.36 3.41 17.55
C TRP A 108 -16.25 2.10 16.78
N LEU A 109 -15.32 1.22 17.17
CA LEU A 109 -15.15 -0.10 16.55
C LEU A 109 -16.44 -0.95 16.63
N ASN A 110 -17.16 -0.88 17.75
CA ASN A 110 -18.42 -1.60 17.92
C ASN A 110 -19.58 -0.97 17.14
N THR A 111 -19.61 0.36 17.05
CA THR A 111 -20.70 1.11 16.39
C THR A 111 -20.63 1.01 14.87
N TYR A 112 -19.44 1.20 14.31
CA TYR A 112 -19.25 1.32 12.87
C TYR A 112 -18.80 0.02 12.19
N ASP A 113 -18.32 -0.94 12.99
CA ASP A 113 -17.90 -2.27 12.54
C ASP A 113 -16.97 -2.24 11.30
N PRO A 114 -15.80 -1.56 11.39
CA PRO A 114 -14.89 -1.44 10.26
C PRO A 114 -14.14 -2.75 9.96
N ASP A 115 -13.88 -2.98 8.66
CA ASP A 115 -12.97 -4.02 8.19
C ASP A 115 -11.50 -3.62 8.35
N VAL A 116 -11.25 -2.31 8.21
CA VAL A 116 -9.92 -1.71 8.18
C VAL A 116 -9.88 -0.46 9.04
N VAL A 117 -8.80 -0.26 9.78
CA VAL A 117 -8.50 1.03 10.44
C VAL A 117 -7.24 1.62 9.85
N PHE A 118 -7.30 2.91 9.51
CA PHE A 118 -6.12 3.74 9.25
C PHE A 118 -5.85 4.58 10.49
N LEU A 119 -4.80 4.25 11.24
CA LEU A 119 -4.44 4.90 12.48
C LEU A 119 -3.26 5.87 12.28
N TRP A 120 -3.53 7.16 12.43
CA TRP A 120 -2.51 8.21 12.42
C TRP A 120 -2.65 9.10 13.66
N ILE A 121 -1.90 8.78 14.73
CA ILE A 121 -2.06 9.39 16.06
C ILE A 121 -0.72 9.52 16.79
N GLY A 122 -0.66 10.29 17.87
CA GLY A 122 0.50 10.41 18.75
C GLY A 122 1.32 11.69 18.58
N GLY A 123 1.06 12.51 17.55
CA GLY A 123 1.71 13.81 17.38
C GLY A 123 1.38 14.76 18.54
N ASN A 124 0.11 14.81 18.95
CA ASN A 124 -0.33 15.62 20.08
C ASN A 124 0.24 15.17 21.43
N ASP A 125 0.49 13.88 21.62
CA ASP A 125 1.17 13.39 22.82
C ASP A 125 2.50 14.09 23.02
N MET A 126 3.23 14.35 21.93
CA MET A 126 4.50 15.08 21.97
C MET A 126 4.33 16.55 22.33
N PHE A 127 3.28 17.22 21.84
CA PHE A 127 3.05 18.62 22.19
C PHE A 127 2.69 18.78 23.67
N VAL A 128 1.87 17.89 24.23
CA VAL A 128 1.46 17.98 25.64
C VAL A 128 2.52 17.48 26.62
N SER A 129 3.47 16.65 26.18
CA SER A 129 4.51 16.05 27.02
C SER A 129 5.87 16.76 26.94
N GLY A 130 5.94 17.94 26.32
CA GLY A 130 7.21 18.67 26.14
C GLY A 130 8.17 18.00 25.16
N GLY A 131 7.64 17.31 24.16
CA GLY A 131 8.37 16.64 23.09
C GLY A 131 8.63 15.16 23.31
N ASN A 132 8.13 14.55 24.38
CA ASN A 132 8.34 13.14 24.65
C ASN A 132 7.34 12.26 23.87
N PRO A 133 7.79 11.29 23.06
CA PRO A 133 6.88 10.38 22.38
C PRO A 133 6.18 9.43 23.36
N ASN A 134 5.04 8.87 22.96
CA ASN A 134 4.28 7.89 23.74
C ASN A 134 4.25 6.50 23.05
N PRO A 135 5.41 5.83 22.91
CA PRO A 135 5.50 4.53 22.23
C PRO A 135 4.71 3.43 22.96
N THR A 136 4.72 3.44 24.30
CA THR A 136 3.95 2.49 25.11
C THR A 136 2.45 2.66 24.88
N GLY A 137 1.97 3.91 24.85
CA GLY A 137 0.57 4.21 24.53
C GLY A 137 0.17 3.70 23.15
N LEU A 138 1.00 3.92 22.12
CA LEU A 138 0.71 3.43 20.77
C LEU A 138 0.65 1.89 20.73
N SER A 139 1.62 1.22 21.35
CA SER A 139 1.66 -0.25 21.43
C SER A 139 0.40 -0.82 22.09
N ASN A 140 -0.01 -0.22 23.22
CA ASN A 140 -1.21 -0.62 23.95
C ASN A 140 -2.49 -0.33 23.16
N LEU A 141 -2.56 0.79 22.44
CA LEU A 141 -3.71 1.11 21.58
C LEU A 141 -3.86 0.09 20.44
N ILE A 142 -2.76 -0.33 19.82
CA ILE A 142 -2.78 -1.41 18.82
C ILE A 142 -3.33 -2.69 19.45
N ASP A 143 -2.84 -3.07 20.64
CA ASP A 143 -3.33 -4.25 21.34
C ASP A 143 -4.82 -4.17 21.68
N GLN A 144 -5.28 -3.00 22.11
CA GLN A 144 -6.68 -2.73 22.43
C GLN A 144 -7.57 -2.89 21.20
N ILE A 145 -7.18 -2.34 20.03
CA ILE A 145 -7.93 -2.48 18.77
C ILE A 145 -8.12 -3.96 18.43
N PHE A 146 -7.04 -4.76 18.45
CA PHE A 146 -7.12 -6.20 18.18
C PHE A 146 -7.87 -6.99 19.26
N THR A 147 -7.91 -6.50 20.50
CA THR A 147 -8.71 -7.11 21.56
C THR A 147 -10.21 -6.96 21.28
N VAL A 148 -10.65 -5.81 20.77
CA VAL A 148 -12.06 -5.55 20.42
C VAL A 148 -12.44 -6.20 19.10
N LYS A 149 -11.56 -6.12 18.08
CA LYS A 149 -11.78 -6.70 16.74
C LYS A 149 -10.60 -7.59 16.34
N PRO A 150 -10.56 -8.86 16.76
CA PRO A 150 -9.43 -9.76 16.48
C PRO A 150 -9.12 -9.99 15.00
N ASN A 151 -10.11 -9.82 14.12
CA ASN A 151 -9.98 -10.07 12.68
C ASN A 151 -9.73 -8.81 11.84
N ILE A 152 -9.64 -7.63 12.46
CA ILE A 152 -9.48 -6.36 11.75
C ILE A 152 -8.13 -6.29 11.03
N THR A 153 -8.06 -5.52 9.96
CA THR A 153 -6.78 -5.10 9.37
C THR A 153 -6.43 -3.69 9.85
N LEU A 154 -5.24 -3.51 10.41
CA LEU A 154 -4.82 -2.23 10.97
C LEU A 154 -3.61 -1.69 10.20
N PHE A 155 -3.70 -0.45 9.74
CA PHE A 155 -2.55 0.29 9.25
C PHE A 155 -2.18 1.38 10.25
N VAL A 156 -0.89 1.48 10.59
CA VAL A 156 -0.38 2.47 11.53
C VAL A 156 0.65 3.32 10.80
N SER A 157 0.46 4.63 10.79
CA SER A 157 1.38 5.54 10.12
C SER A 157 2.31 6.30 11.07
N ASP A 158 3.46 6.70 10.54
CA ASP A 158 4.23 7.80 11.10
C ASP A 158 3.76 9.16 10.53
N TYR A 159 4.46 10.25 10.84
CA TYR A 159 4.12 11.60 10.37
C TYR A 159 5.04 12.06 9.24
N TYR A 160 4.55 13.03 8.45
CA TYR A 160 5.44 13.89 7.66
C TYR A 160 6.47 14.58 8.58
N PRO A 161 7.67 14.92 8.08
CA PRO A 161 8.79 15.35 8.92
C PRO A 161 8.69 16.81 9.41
N TRP A 162 7.53 17.23 9.94
CA TRP A 162 7.29 18.58 10.46
C TRP A 162 6.25 18.58 11.61
N PRO A 163 6.48 19.33 12.70
CA PRO A 163 7.74 20.01 13.06
C PRO A 163 8.86 19.00 13.39
N GLU A 164 10.11 19.45 13.44
CA GLU A 164 11.30 18.58 13.59
C GLU A 164 11.19 17.57 14.74
N MET A 165 10.56 17.98 15.85
CA MET A 165 10.34 17.14 17.02
C MET A 165 9.59 15.83 16.71
N VAL A 166 8.76 15.76 15.66
CA VAL A 166 7.99 14.54 15.34
C VAL A 166 8.88 13.40 14.87
N LYS A 167 10.07 13.69 14.34
CA LYS A 167 10.98 12.67 13.79
C LYS A 167 11.44 11.65 14.83
N GLN A 168 11.62 12.06 16.08
CA GLN A 168 11.99 11.12 17.14
C GLN A 168 10.85 10.13 17.45
N TYR A 169 9.59 10.53 17.26
CA TYR A 169 8.46 9.62 17.39
C TYR A 169 8.35 8.71 16.17
N ASN A 170 8.49 9.27 14.95
CA ASN A 170 8.52 8.49 13.72
C ASN A 170 9.54 7.34 13.76
N ALA A 171 10.72 7.57 14.36
CA ALA A 171 11.76 6.55 14.48
C ALA A 171 11.34 5.32 15.32
N LEU A 172 10.36 5.45 16.21
CA LEU A 172 9.92 4.38 17.12
C LEU A 172 8.80 3.51 16.53
N ILE A 173 7.94 4.10 15.68
CA ILE A 173 6.72 3.47 15.16
C ILE A 173 7.00 2.17 14.37
N PRO A 174 7.98 2.10 13.46
CA PRO A 174 8.25 0.88 12.69
C PRO A 174 8.56 -0.33 13.58
N GLY A 175 9.33 -0.13 14.65
CA GLY A 175 9.69 -1.20 15.59
C GLY A 175 8.47 -1.72 16.35
N ILE A 176 7.57 -0.82 16.77
CA ILE A 176 6.31 -1.18 17.45
C ILE A 176 5.44 -2.00 16.51
N VAL A 177 5.22 -1.52 15.28
CA VAL A 177 4.40 -2.23 14.29
C VAL A 177 4.99 -3.58 13.94
N GLN A 178 6.30 -3.66 13.71
CA GLN A 178 6.98 -4.91 13.39
C GLN A 178 6.87 -5.94 14.52
N GLN A 179 6.99 -5.50 15.78
CA GLN A 179 6.77 -6.39 16.92
C GLN A 179 5.37 -7.00 16.88
N LYS A 180 4.33 -6.19 16.69
CA LYS A 180 2.94 -6.65 16.63
C LYS A 180 2.66 -7.55 15.41
N ALA A 181 3.30 -7.28 14.28
CA ALA A 181 3.24 -8.16 13.12
C ALA A 181 3.91 -9.52 13.39
N ASN A 182 5.05 -9.55 14.09
CA ASN A 182 5.73 -10.79 14.49
C ASN A 182 4.89 -11.62 15.49
N GLU A 183 4.00 -10.97 16.25
CA GLU A 183 3.00 -11.63 17.10
C GLU A 183 1.81 -12.20 16.29
N GLY A 184 1.82 -12.08 14.96
CA GLY A 184 0.80 -12.61 14.05
C GLY A 184 -0.39 -11.68 13.83
N LYS A 185 -0.35 -10.44 14.32
CA LYS A 185 -1.44 -9.47 14.10
C LYS A 185 -1.41 -8.95 12.66
N LYS A 186 -2.59 -8.71 12.08
CA LYS A 186 -2.74 -8.12 10.73
C LYS A 186 -2.52 -6.60 10.79
N VAL A 187 -1.30 -6.20 11.15
CA VAL A 187 -0.90 -4.81 11.32
C VAL A 187 0.23 -4.45 10.36
N TYR A 188 0.12 -3.29 9.73
CA TYR A 188 1.00 -2.87 8.66
C TYR A 188 1.47 -1.43 8.89
N PHE A 189 2.74 -1.17 8.59
CA PHE A 189 3.32 0.16 8.74
C PHE A 189 3.12 0.98 7.46
N VAL A 190 2.65 2.22 7.61
CA VAL A 190 2.52 3.20 6.53
C VAL A 190 3.51 4.32 6.75
N LYS A 191 4.56 4.34 5.92
CA LYS A 191 5.67 5.29 6.06
C LYS A 191 5.36 6.62 5.38
N LEU A 192 4.53 7.44 6.02
CA LEU A 192 4.20 8.79 5.56
C LEU A 192 5.42 9.72 5.58
N SER A 193 6.44 9.43 6.38
CA SER A 193 7.72 10.15 6.36
C SER A 193 8.52 10.01 5.04
N ASP A 194 8.15 9.08 4.14
CA ASP A 194 8.73 8.98 2.78
C ASP A 194 8.25 10.11 1.85
N ILE A 195 7.36 10.98 2.32
CA ILE A 195 6.93 12.17 1.59
C ILE A 195 8.15 12.98 1.10
N GLN A 196 8.13 13.34 -0.19
CA GLN A 196 9.06 14.30 -0.75
C GLN A 196 8.67 15.71 -0.25
N PHE A 197 9.04 15.97 1.00
CA PHE A 197 8.57 17.11 1.78
C PHE A 197 9.20 18.41 1.29
N ASN A 198 8.35 19.38 0.98
CA ASN A 198 8.74 20.76 0.75
C ASN A 198 7.86 21.67 1.60
N ARG A 199 8.45 22.23 2.66
CA ARG A 199 7.73 23.09 3.62
C ARG A 199 6.99 24.25 2.95
N ASN A 200 7.53 24.81 1.87
CA ASN A 200 6.95 25.99 1.21
C ASN A 200 5.67 25.67 0.42
N THR A 201 5.46 24.40 0.07
CA THR A 201 4.27 23.95 -0.69
C THR A 201 3.35 23.07 0.14
N ASP A 202 3.91 22.31 1.08
CA ASP A 202 3.20 21.21 1.74
C ASP A 202 2.62 21.62 3.09
N ILE A 203 3.05 22.73 3.68
CA ILE A 203 2.50 23.28 4.93
C ILE A 203 1.52 24.42 4.61
N SER A 204 0.39 24.41 5.31
CA SER A 204 -0.68 25.39 5.17
C SER A 204 -0.30 26.76 5.75
N GLY A 205 -1.20 27.74 5.60
CA GLY A 205 -1.03 29.08 6.18
C GLY A 205 -0.94 29.12 7.71
N ASP A 206 -1.36 28.05 8.41
CA ASP A 206 -1.22 27.95 9.87
C ASP A 206 0.20 27.56 10.35
N GLY A 207 1.09 27.20 9.41
CA GLY A 207 2.48 26.87 9.70
C GLY A 207 2.72 25.50 10.34
N LEU A 208 1.68 24.67 10.51
CA LEU A 208 1.76 23.37 11.19
C LEU A 208 1.15 22.23 10.36
N HIS A 209 -0.09 22.40 9.92
CA HIS A 209 -0.82 21.35 9.20
C HIS A 209 -0.51 21.38 7.72
N LEU A 210 -0.83 20.29 7.03
CA LEU A 210 -0.58 20.18 5.60
C LEU A 210 -1.50 21.10 4.81
N SER A 211 -0.99 21.64 3.72
CA SER A 211 -1.80 22.21 2.65
C SER A 211 -2.50 21.09 1.87
N THR A 212 -3.42 21.45 0.96
CA THR A 212 -4.01 20.49 0.01
C THR A 212 -2.92 19.70 -0.74
N THR A 213 -1.86 20.37 -1.21
CA THR A 213 -0.71 19.72 -1.88
C THR A 213 -0.03 18.69 -0.97
N GLY A 214 0.18 19.03 0.31
CA GLY A 214 0.75 18.12 1.28
C GLY A 214 -0.14 16.89 1.50
N TYR A 215 -1.44 17.09 1.67
CA TYR A 215 -2.41 16.00 1.82
C TYR A 215 -2.51 15.10 0.59
N THR A 216 -2.42 15.64 -0.63
CA THR A 216 -2.35 14.84 -1.86
C THR A 216 -1.14 13.91 -1.84
N LYS A 217 0.03 14.38 -1.40
CA LYS A 217 1.23 13.52 -1.29
C LYS A 217 1.03 12.42 -0.24
N ILE A 218 0.43 12.75 0.90
CA ILE A 218 0.10 11.78 1.94
C ILE A 218 -0.91 10.73 1.44
N ALA A 219 -1.94 11.13 0.69
CA ALA A 219 -2.90 10.21 0.09
C ALA A 219 -2.22 9.20 -0.85
N ASN A 220 -1.25 9.64 -1.66
CA ASN A 220 -0.48 8.75 -2.52
C ASN A 220 0.37 7.73 -1.73
N LEU A 221 0.91 8.11 -0.57
CA LEU A 221 1.63 7.18 0.31
C LEU A 221 0.67 6.19 0.98
N TRP A 222 -0.46 6.64 1.51
CA TRP A 222 -1.50 5.74 1.99
C TRP A 222 -1.89 4.73 0.92
N TYR A 223 -2.17 5.18 -0.31
CA TYR A 223 -2.48 4.29 -1.43
C TYR A 223 -1.35 3.28 -1.69
N LYS A 224 -0.10 3.75 -1.82
CA LYS A 224 1.09 2.92 -2.04
C LYS A 224 1.23 1.78 -1.03
N TYR A 225 1.02 2.05 0.26
CA TYR A 225 1.22 1.05 1.32
C TYR A 225 -0.02 0.18 1.61
N THR A 226 -1.20 0.56 1.12
CA THR A 226 -2.46 -0.14 1.49
C THR A 226 -3.08 -0.93 0.34
N ILE A 227 -2.90 -0.50 -0.91
CA ILE A 227 -3.75 -0.95 -2.02
C ILE A 227 -3.77 -2.47 -2.23
N ASP A 228 -2.62 -3.15 -2.13
CA ASP A 228 -2.54 -4.60 -2.37
C ASP A 228 -3.29 -5.40 -1.30
N VAL A 229 -3.15 -4.99 -0.04
CA VAL A 229 -3.87 -5.61 1.08
C VAL A 229 -5.36 -5.34 0.96
N LEU A 230 -5.76 -4.12 0.59
CA LEU A 230 -7.17 -3.77 0.39
C LEU A 230 -7.80 -4.57 -0.77
N LYS A 231 -7.11 -4.71 -1.91
CA LYS A 231 -7.58 -5.55 -3.02
C LYS A 231 -7.77 -7.01 -2.60
N SER A 232 -6.83 -7.55 -1.83
CA SER A 232 -6.95 -8.90 -1.27
C SER A 232 -8.19 -9.03 -0.37
N LEU A 233 -8.42 -8.06 0.53
CA LEU A 233 -9.58 -8.03 1.43
C LEU A 233 -10.92 -7.88 0.71
N ALA A 234 -10.95 -7.13 -0.40
CA ALA A 234 -12.16 -6.91 -1.19
C ALA A 234 -12.57 -8.13 -2.02
N GLY A 235 -11.78 -9.21 -2.02
CA GLY A 235 -11.97 -10.35 -2.91
C GLY A 235 -11.54 -10.07 -4.35
N ASN A 236 -10.89 -8.92 -4.60
CA ASN A 236 -10.33 -8.53 -5.90
C ASN A 236 -8.96 -9.19 -6.13
N VAL A 237 -8.85 -10.49 -5.89
CA VAL A 237 -7.66 -11.27 -6.22
C VAL A 237 -7.90 -11.99 -7.55
N GLN A 238 -7.34 -11.42 -8.62
CA GLN A 238 -6.57 -12.28 -9.52
C GLN A 238 -5.37 -12.75 -8.70
N PRO A 239 -5.12 -14.06 -8.55
CA PRO A 239 -4.04 -14.54 -7.72
C PRO A 239 -2.70 -14.12 -8.35
N THR A 240 -2.06 -13.11 -7.79
CA THR A 240 -0.60 -13.08 -7.77
C THR A 240 -0.19 -13.82 -6.50
N PRO A 241 0.44 -15.00 -6.60
CA PRO A 241 0.83 -15.74 -5.41
C PRO A 241 1.87 -14.93 -4.62
N THR A 242 1.55 -14.62 -3.36
CA THR A 242 2.56 -14.23 -2.36
C THR A 242 3.29 -15.50 -1.93
N PRO A 243 4.62 -15.63 -2.13
CA PRO A 243 5.37 -16.77 -1.64
C PRO A 243 5.58 -16.67 -0.13
N THR A 244 5.23 -17.73 0.59
CA THR A 244 5.79 -18.04 1.91
C THR A 244 7.32 -18.18 1.79
N SER A 245 8.04 -17.48 2.65
CA SER A 245 9.49 -17.45 2.74
C SER A 245 10.13 -18.85 2.95
N ILE A 246 10.70 -19.40 1.88
CA ILE A 246 11.88 -20.30 1.88
C ILE A 246 12.79 -19.78 0.74
N PRO A 247 14.10 -19.59 0.96
CA PRO A 247 14.91 -18.70 0.13
C PRO A 247 15.29 -19.38 -1.19
N THR A 248 14.90 -18.79 -2.32
CA THR A 248 15.53 -19.04 -3.64
C THR A 248 15.26 -17.81 -4.53
N PRO A 249 16.28 -17.27 -5.24
CA PRO A 249 16.25 -15.90 -5.75
C PRO A 249 15.48 -15.79 -7.08
N SER A 250 14.67 -14.74 -7.25
CA SER A 250 14.04 -14.44 -8.54
C SER A 250 13.62 -12.97 -8.66
N ASN A 251 14.47 -12.21 -9.36
CA ASN A 251 14.32 -10.96 -10.12
C ASN A 251 13.47 -9.76 -9.61
N PRO A 252 14.10 -8.58 -9.39
CA PRO A 252 13.43 -7.28 -9.21
C PRO A 252 12.81 -6.75 -10.53
N PRO A 253 11.90 -5.75 -10.47
CA PRO A 253 11.34 -5.11 -11.66
C PRO A 253 12.46 -4.53 -12.52
N GLN A 254 12.41 -4.84 -13.82
CA GLN A 254 13.44 -4.53 -14.80
C GLN A 254 13.58 -3.01 -14.97
N GLY A 255 14.40 -2.39 -14.13
CA GLY A 255 15.05 -1.14 -14.45
C GLY A 255 15.93 -1.34 -15.69
N LYS A 256 16.20 -0.26 -16.40
CA LYS A 256 17.01 -0.32 -17.61
C LYS A 256 18.45 -0.70 -17.22
N LYS A 257 18.94 -1.85 -17.68
CA LYS A 257 20.31 -2.31 -17.39
C LYS A 257 21.33 -1.22 -17.73
N GLY A 258 22.16 -0.84 -16.75
CA GLY A 258 23.09 0.29 -16.83
C GLY A 258 22.55 1.66 -16.38
N ASP A 259 21.28 1.78 -15.99
CA ASP A 259 20.69 3.00 -15.39
C ASP A 259 20.84 2.92 -13.86
N ILE A 260 22.00 3.34 -13.38
CA ILE A 260 22.47 3.12 -12.00
C ILE A 260 21.84 4.13 -11.05
N ASN A 261 21.51 5.33 -11.53
CA ASN A 261 20.87 6.38 -10.75
C ASN A 261 19.33 6.43 -10.91
N SER A 262 18.75 5.55 -11.73
CA SER A 262 17.31 5.47 -12.03
C SER A 262 16.73 6.75 -12.63
N ASP A 263 17.52 7.47 -13.44
CA ASP A 263 17.09 8.69 -14.14
C ASP A 263 16.44 8.40 -15.52
N GLY A 264 16.36 7.12 -15.90
CA GLY A 264 15.80 6.64 -17.16
C GLY A 264 16.80 6.62 -18.33
N LYS A 265 18.03 7.10 -18.13
CA LYS A 265 19.09 7.17 -19.14
C LYS A 265 20.25 6.27 -18.74
N VAL A 266 21.03 5.85 -19.73
CA VAL A 266 22.28 5.10 -19.53
C VAL A 266 23.39 5.94 -20.11
N ASN A 267 24.18 6.59 -19.25
CA ASN A 267 25.18 7.58 -19.63
C ASN A 267 26.40 7.59 -18.67
N SER A 268 27.30 8.57 -18.82
CA SER A 268 28.54 8.66 -18.02
C SER A 268 28.30 8.90 -16.52
N THR A 269 27.13 9.39 -16.13
CA THR A 269 26.72 9.56 -14.74
C THR A 269 26.56 8.20 -14.07
N ASP A 270 25.94 7.24 -14.76
CA ASP A 270 25.78 5.86 -14.32
C ASP A 270 27.12 5.17 -14.12
N TYR A 271 28.04 5.32 -15.09
CA TYR A 271 29.38 4.78 -15.00
C TYR A 271 30.18 5.37 -13.82
N SER A 272 30.07 6.68 -13.60
CA SER A 272 30.72 7.36 -12.48
C SER A 272 30.19 6.87 -11.14
N LEU A 273 28.87 6.69 -11.04
CA LEU A 273 28.20 6.22 -9.84
C LEU A 273 28.52 4.75 -9.53
N LEU A 274 28.49 3.88 -10.54
CA LEU A 274 28.89 2.48 -10.44
C LEU A 274 30.35 2.35 -9.99
N LYS A 275 31.26 3.15 -10.56
CA LYS A 275 32.67 3.18 -10.16
C LYS A 275 32.86 3.62 -8.70
N ARG A 276 32.11 4.62 -8.24
CA ARG A 276 32.16 5.07 -6.83
C ARG A 276 31.65 3.99 -5.87
N TYR A 277 30.62 3.24 -6.28
CA TYR A 277 30.11 2.12 -5.50
C TYR A 277 31.14 0.98 -5.39
N VAL A 278 31.75 0.56 -6.51
CA VAL A 278 32.80 -0.49 -6.52
C VAL A 278 34.02 -0.08 -5.68
N LEU A 279 34.34 1.21 -5.63
CA LEU A 279 35.40 1.78 -4.78
C LEU A 279 34.97 1.98 -3.31
N LYS A 280 33.76 1.58 -2.91
CA LYS A 280 33.17 1.75 -1.57
C LYS A 280 33.10 3.21 -1.10
N ILE A 281 33.03 4.16 -2.04
CA ILE A 281 32.86 5.59 -1.75
C ILE A 281 31.39 5.92 -1.45
N VAL A 282 30.46 5.15 -2.05
CA VAL A 282 29.02 5.23 -1.81
C VAL A 282 28.49 3.84 -1.48
N ASN A 283 27.34 3.78 -0.80
CA ASN A 283 26.70 2.53 -0.39
C ASN A 283 25.64 2.07 -1.40
N GLU A 284 25.09 0.88 -1.17
CA GLU A 284 24.06 0.26 -2.01
C GLU A 284 22.78 1.10 -2.13
N ASN A 285 22.45 1.90 -1.11
CA ASN A 285 21.31 2.83 -1.14
C ASN A 285 21.49 3.99 -2.13
N SER A 286 22.70 4.17 -2.67
CA SER A 286 23.01 5.22 -3.64
C SER A 286 22.89 4.74 -5.09
N ILE A 287 22.63 3.45 -5.33
CA ILE A 287 22.58 2.85 -6.67
C ILE A 287 21.38 1.93 -6.86
N ASN A 288 20.96 1.74 -8.10
CA ASN A 288 20.08 0.65 -8.47
C ASN A 288 20.90 -0.62 -8.69
N VAL A 289 20.95 -1.48 -7.67
CA VAL A 289 21.73 -2.74 -7.70
C VAL A 289 21.30 -3.69 -8.80
N ALA A 290 20.01 -3.69 -9.19
CA ALA A 290 19.49 -4.54 -10.26
C ALA A 290 19.98 -4.10 -11.65
N ASN A 291 20.20 -2.80 -11.83
CA ASN A 291 20.71 -2.23 -13.08
C ASN A 291 22.26 -2.25 -13.14
N ALA A 292 22.91 -2.49 -12.00
CA ALA A 292 24.35 -2.41 -11.82
C ALA A 292 25.11 -3.71 -12.13
N ASP A 293 24.44 -4.86 -12.05
CA ASP A 293 24.99 -6.13 -12.50
C ASP A 293 24.88 -6.22 -14.03
N MET A 294 25.95 -5.82 -14.71
CA MET A 294 26.01 -5.67 -16.16
C MET A 294 26.29 -6.98 -16.88
N ASN A 295 26.83 -7.99 -16.19
CA ASN A 295 27.15 -9.30 -16.77
C ASN A 295 26.29 -10.46 -16.23
N ASP A 296 25.30 -10.17 -15.38
CA ASP A 296 24.38 -11.15 -14.76
C ASP A 296 25.10 -12.22 -13.92
N ASP A 297 26.25 -11.87 -13.32
CA ASP A 297 27.04 -12.79 -12.48
C ASP A 297 26.65 -12.76 -10.98
N GLY A 298 25.71 -11.87 -10.62
CA GLY A 298 25.22 -11.68 -9.27
C GLY A 298 26.12 -10.82 -8.37
N LYS A 299 27.21 -10.25 -8.90
CA LYS A 299 28.18 -9.46 -8.13
C LYS A 299 28.51 -8.14 -8.81
N ILE A 300 28.22 -7.03 -8.15
CA ILE A 300 28.58 -5.70 -8.66
C ILE A 300 30.06 -5.39 -8.36
N ASN A 301 30.91 -5.44 -9.39
CA ASN A 301 32.36 -5.28 -9.30
C ASN A 301 32.98 -4.55 -10.51
N SER A 302 34.32 -4.58 -10.64
CA SER A 302 35.04 -3.88 -11.71
C SER A 302 34.74 -4.43 -13.11
N THR A 303 34.24 -5.67 -13.20
CA THR A 303 33.75 -6.27 -14.44
C THR A 303 32.54 -5.51 -14.97
N ASP A 304 31.59 -5.16 -14.11
CA ASP A 304 30.38 -4.39 -14.48
C ASP A 304 30.71 -2.99 -14.98
N CYS A 305 31.68 -2.34 -14.34
CA CYS A 305 32.21 -1.06 -14.80
C CYS A 305 32.75 -1.17 -16.23
N SER A 306 33.49 -2.26 -16.53
CA SER A 306 34.07 -2.48 -17.85
C SER A 306 32.99 -2.73 -18.91
N VAL A 307 31.95 -3.49 -18.57
CA VAL A 307 30.80 -3.75 -19.46
C VAL A 307 30.01 -2.47 -19.72
N LEU A 308 29.65 -1.70 -18.68
CA LEU A 308 28.95 -0.42 -18.82
C LEU A 308 29.76 0.57 -19.66
N LYS A 309 31.08 0.63 -19.48
CA LYS A 309 31.96 1.48 -20.30
C LYS A 309 31.90 1.10 -21.78
N ARG A 310 31.90 -0.20 -22.12
CA ARG A 310 31.77 -0.66 -23.52
C ARG A 310 30.42 -0.30 -24.13
N VAL A 311 29.34 -0.45 -23.36
CA VAL A 311 27.98 -0.06 -23.76
C VAL A 311 27.93 1.43 -24.10
N LEU A 312 28.50 2.29 -23.25
CA LEU A 312 28.58 3.73 -23.49
C LEU A 312 29.42 4.11 -24.72
N LEU A 313 30.46 3.33 -25.01
CA LEU A 313 31.33 3.53 -26.17
C LEU A 313 30.81 2.90 -27.47
N LYS A 314 29.68 2.17 -27.42
CA LYS A 314 29.09 1.41 -28.55
C LYS A 314 30.06 0.41 -29.18
N ILE A 315 31.00 -0.11 -28.39
CA ILE A 315 31.92 -1.17 -28.82
C ILE A 315 31.30 -2.48 -28.32
N MET A 316 30.44 -3.08 -29.15
CA MET A 316 29.85 -4.41 -28.93
C MET A 316 30.30 -5.35 -30.03
#